data_AF-A0A1E7MZC9-F1
#
_entry.id   AF-A0A1E7MZC9-F1
#
_cell.length_a   1.000
_cell.length_b   1.000
_cell.length_c   1.000
_cell.angle_alpha   90.00
_cell.angle_beta   90.00
_cell.angle_gamma   90.00
#
_symmetry.space_group_name_H-M   'P 1'
#
loop_
_entity.id
_entity.type
_entity.pdbx_description
1 polymer ?
#
loop_
_entity_poly.entity_id
_entity_poly.type
_entity_poly.pdbx_seq_one_letter_code
_entity_poly.pdbx_strand_id
1 'polypeptide(L)'
;MRYPVALALTLLTETPVYAAALTRIGRVHPGRAAAAGVLVNLVTHPLLWWTLRHWTDGPAAAYWTGFALSETAVCAVEALLLCPVAGLRPRDPLPWIASGTANAVSLLAGTVVGLLLGG
;
A
#
# COMPACT_ATOMS: atom_id res chain seq x y z
N MET A 1 1.46 13.39 -10.61
CA MET A 1 0.05 12.90 -10.56
C MET A 1 -0.75 13.69 -9.52
N ARG A 2 -2.07 13.88 -9.68
CA ARG A 2 -2.93 14.48 -8.62
C ARG A 2 -3.29 13.42 -7.57
N TYR A 3 -3.38 13.81 -6.30
CA TYR A 3 -3.64 12.90 -5.18
C TYR A 3 -4.86 11.97 -5.36
N PRO A 4 -6.04 12.44 -5.83
CA PRO A 4 -7.18 11.54 -6.01
C PRO A 4 -6.94 10.42 -7.03
N VAL A 5 -6.14 10.68 -8.07
CA VAL A 5 -5.79 9.69 -9.08
C VAL A 5 -4.81 8.66 -8.50
N ALA A 6 -3.83 9.10 -7.71
CA ALA A 6 -2.90 8.21 -7.04
C ALA A 6 -3.63 7.28 -6.05
N LEU A 7 -4.49 7.85 -5.20
CA LEU A 7 -5.30 7.06 -4.27
C LEU A 7 -6.21 6.07 -4.99
N ALA A 8 -6.87 6.49 -6.07
CA ALA A 8 -7.72 5.59 -6.85
C ALA A 8 -6.92 4.44 -7.47
N LEU A 9 -5.73 4.72 -8.00
CA LEU A 9 -4.85 3.70 -8.55
C LEU A 9 -4.43 2.70 -7.47
N THR A 10 -4.00 3.19 -6.30
CA THR A 10 -3.65 2.37 -5.14
C THR A 10 -4.83 1.49 -4.69
N LEU A 11 -6.04 2.04 -4.57
CA LEU A 11 -7.21 1.25 -4.19
C LEU A 11 -7.53 0.17 -5.24
N LEU A 12 -7.36 0.47 -6.52
CA LEU A 12 -7.59 -0.47 -7.62
C LEU A 12 -6.54 -1.60 -7.68
N THR A 13 -5.31 -1.35 -7.23
CA THR A 13 -4.22 -2.33 -7.27
C THR A 13 -4.14 -3.14 -5.99
N GLU A 14 -4.20 -2.49 -4.84
CA GLU A 14 -3.93 -3.14 -3.55
C GLU A 14 -5.15 -3.86 -2.98
N THR A 15 -6.36 -3.28 -3.12
CA THR A 15 -7.57 -3.90 -2.58
C THR A 15 -7.79 -5.31 -3.14
N PRO A 16 -7.62 -5.57 -4.46
CA PRO A 16 -7.71 -6.93 -5.00
C PRO A 16 -6.63 -7.88 -4.47
N VAL A 17 -5.39 -7.39 -4.26
CA VAL A 17 -4.29 -8.21 -3.71
C VAL A 17 -4.61 -8.60 -2.28
N TYR A 18 -5.01 -7.64 -1.44
CA TYR A 18 -5.47 -7.91 -0.08
C TYR A 18 -6.66 -8.86 -0.05
N ALA A 19 -7.70 -8.59 -0.87
CA ALA A 19 -8.88 -9.43 -0.94
C ALA A 19 -8.51 -10.87 -1.32
N ALA A 20 -7.67 -11.07 -2.34
CA ALA A 20 -7.24 -12.39 -2.79
C ALA A 20 -6.42 -13.13 -1.72
N ALA A 21 -5.42 -12.47 -1.11
CA ALA A 21 -4.58 -13.07 -0.09
C ALA A 21 -5.38 -13.46 1.16
N LEU A 22 -6.20 -12.56 1.67
CA LEU A 22 -7.00 -12.77 2.87
C LEU A 22 -8.11 -13.80 2.66
N THR A 23 -8.76 -13.84 1.50
CA THR A 23 -9.82 -14.82 1.22
C THR A 23 -9.27 -16.21 0.96
N ARG A 24 -8.24 -16.33 0.10
CA ARG A 24 -7.72 -17.63 -0.35
C ARG A 24 -6.81 -18.29 0.69
N ILE A 25 -5.99 -17.51 1.37
CA ILE A 25 -5.00 -18.04 2.33
C ILE A 25 -5.52 -17.83 3.77
N GLY A 26 -5.98 -16.63 4.08
CA GLY A 26 -6.46 -16.26 5.41
C GLY A 26 -7.88 -16.74 5.76
N ARG A 27 -8.63 -17.28 4.78
CA ARG A 27 -10.05 -17.70 4.92
C ARG A 27 -10.96 -16.61 5.48
N VAL A 28 -10.62 -15.34 5.24
CA VAL A 28 -11.42 -14.18 5.65
C VAL A 28 -12.59 -14.01 4.69
N HIS A 29 -13.76 -13.60 5.22
CA HIS A 29 -14.93 -13.32 4.39
C HIS A 29 -14.60 -12.25 3.32
N PRO A 30 -15.01 -12.42 2.04
CA PRO A 30 -14.62 -11.52 0.94
C PRO A 30 -14.95 -10.05 1.19
N GLY A 31 -16.15 -9.74 1.70
CA GLY A 31 -16.54 -8.36 2.02
C GLY A 31 -15.67 -7.73 3.10
N ARG A 32 -15.25 -8.52 4.10
CA ARG A 32 -14.36 -8.06 5.18
C ARG A 32 -12.93 -7.86 4.66
N ALA A 33 -12.47 -8.75 3.78
CA ALA A 33 -11.16 -8.65 3.15
C ALA A 33 -11.04 -7.40 2.25
N ALA A 34 -12.06 -7.13 1.43
CA ALA A 34 -12.11 -5.92 0.62
C ALA A 34 -12.18 -4.64 1.48
N ALA A 35 -13.04 -4.63 2.51
CA ALA A 35 -13.13 -3.50 3.44
C ALA A 35 -11.79 -3.26 4.17
N ALA A 36 -11.09 -4.33 4.56
CA ALA A 36 -9.76 -4.22 5.17
C ALA A 36 -8.77 -3.54 4.23
N GLY A 37 -8.68 -3.97 2.97
CA GLY A 37 -7.79 -3.36 1.98
C GLY A 37 -8.07 -1.88 1.76
N VAL A 38 -9.35 -1.49 1.68
CA VAL A 38 -9.74 -0.08 1.53
C VAL A 38 -9.39 0.73 2.78
N LEU A 39 -9.77 0.27 3.97
CA LEU A 39 -9.54 1.00 5.22
C LEU A 39 -8.06 1.21 5.51
N VAL A 40 -7.25 0.18 5.29
CA VAL A 40 -5.79 0.26 5.45
C VAL A 40 -5.22 1.34 4.54
N ASN A 41 -5.57 1.31 3.25
CA ASN A 41 -5.09 2.29 2.28
C ASN A 41 -5.56 3.72 2.54
N LEU A 42 -6.80 3.90 3.01
CA LEU A 42 -7.30 5.22 3.39
C LEU A 42 -6.53 5.83 4.57
N VAL A 43 -5.92 5.00 5.42
CA VAL A 43 -5.08 5.46 6.54
C VAL A 43 -3.64 5.71 6.09
N THR A 44 -3.05 4.80 5.31
CA THR A 44 -1.62 4.84 5.00
C THR A 44 -1.26 5.73 3.81
N HIS A 45 -2.08 5.74 2.76
CA HIS A 45 -1.78 6.50 1.55
C HIS A 45 -1.70 8.03 1.77
N PRO A 46 -2.59 8.70 2.55
CA PRO A 46 -2.43 10.12 2.84
C PRO A 46 -1.11 10.45 3.56
N LEU A 47 -0.69 9.58 4.48
CA LEU A 47 0.55 9.76 5.25
C LEU A 47 1.77 9.65 4.32
N LEU A 48 1.84 8.58 3.52
CA LEU A 48 2.89 8.38 2.52
C LEU A 48 2.97 9.55 1.53
N TRP A 49 1.83 9.99 1.02
CA TRP A 49 1.77 11.11 0.09
C TRP A 49 2.33 12.40 0.70
N TRP A 50 2.02 12.67 1.96
CA TRP A 50 2.48 13.86 2.65
C TRP A 50 3.97 13.78 3.01
N THR A 51 4.48 12.61 3.42
CA THR A 51 5.91 12.44 3.74
C THR A 51 6.77 12.59 2.49
N LEU A 52 6.40 11.98 1.36
CA LEU A 52 7.17 12.06 0.12
C LEU A 52 7.27 13.48 -0.44
N ARG A 53 6.25 14.33 -0.23
CA ARG A 53 6.28 15.74 -0.63
C ARG A 53 7.45 16.52 -0.03
N HIS A 54 7.88 16.20 1.19
CA HIS A 54 8.99 16.89 1.84
C HIS A 54 10.33 16.63 1.15
N TRP A 55 10.45 15.51 0.44
CA TRP A 55 11.69 15.08 -0.20
C TRP A 55 11.69 15.32 -1.70
N THR A 56 10.56 15.74 -2.28
CA THR A 56 10.37 15.83 -3.74
C THR A 56 11.29 16.87 -4.39
N ASP A 57 11.52 17.99 -3.73
CA ASP A 57 12.37 19.09 -4.24
C ASP A 57 13.84 18.95 -3.81
N GLY A 58 14.20 17.86 -3.11
CA GLY A 58 15.54 17.63 -2.58
C GLY A 58 16.48 16.90 -3.55
N PRO A 59 17.75 16.66 -3.15
CA PRO A 59 18.67 15.83 -3.92
C PRO A 59 18.11 14.44 -4.17
N ALA A 60 18.39 13.85 -5.33
CA ALA A 60 17.86 12.53 -5.71
C ALA A 60 18.15 11.44 -4.64
N ALA A 61 19.34 11.46 -4.04
CA ALA A 61 19.69 10.52 -2.96
C ALA A 61 18.79 10.67 -1.73
N ALA A 62 18.41 11.90 -1.36
CA ALA A 62 17.50 12.16 -0.24
C ALA A 62 16.08 11.68 -0.56
N TYR A 63 15.61 11.92 -1.79
CA TYR A 63 14.32 11.43 -2.27
C TYR A 63 14.25 9.90 -2.20
N TRP A 64 15.20 9.19 -2.81
CA TRP A 64 15.18 7.73 -2.85
C TRP A 64 15.33 7.09 -1.47
N THR A 65 16.12 7.70 -0.58
CA THR A 65 16.24 7.25 0.82
C THR A 65 14.92 7.45 1.57
N GLY A 66 14.34 8.64 1.48
CA GLY A 66 13.05 8.96 2.11
C GLY A 66 11.92 8.08 1.58
N PHE A 67 11.94 7.78 0.27
CA PHE A 67 11.01 6.86 -0.39
C PHE A 67 11.13 5.45 0.17
N ALA A 68 12.33 4.85 0.16
CA ALA A 68 12.53 3.48 0.64
C ALA A 68 12.13 3.31 2.12
N LEU A 69 12.48 4.29 2.97
CA LEU A 69 12.09 4.28 4.38
C LEU A 69 10.58 4.43 4.56
N SER A 70 9.94 5.33 3.81
CA SER A 70 8.50 5.55 3.90
C SER A 70 7.72 4.32 3.44
N GLU A 71 8.09 3.70 2.32
CA GLU A 71 7.44 2.48 1.82
C GLU A 71 7.61 1.31 2.79
N THR A 72 8.81 1.15 3.37
CA THR A 72 9.05 0.11 4.38
C THR A 72 8.17 0.33 5.62
N ALA A 73 8.08 1.57 6.08
CA ALA A 73 7.24 1.93 7.22
C ALA A 73 5.75 1.72 6.92
N VAL A 74 5.29 2.13 5.73
CA VAL A 74 3.91 1.91 5.27
C VAL A 74 3.60 0.42 5.24
N CYS A 75 4.43 -0.41 4.60
CA CYS A 75 4.21 -1.86 4.56
C CYS A 75 4.07 -2.46 5.97
N ALA A 76 4.90 -2.01 6.92
CA ALA A 76 4.80 -2.47 8.30
C ALA A 76 3.51 -2.01 8.98
N VAL A 77 3.12 -0.74 8.82
CA VAL A 77 1.89 -0.19 9.38
C VAL A 77 0.66 -0.90 8.79
N GLU A 78 0.63 -1.12 7.49
CA GLU A 78 -0.46 -1.83 6.82
C GLU A 78 -0.59 -3.27 7.31
N ALA A 79 0.51 -4.01 7.40
CA ALA A 79 0.51 -5.35 7.96
C ALA A 79 -0.06 -5.39 9.39
N LEU A 80 0.30 -4.41 10.22
CA LEU A 80 -0.23 -4.28 11.58
C LEU A 80 -1.70 -3.90 11.61
N LEU A 81 -2.16 -3.00 10.73
CA LEU A 81 -3.56 -2.60 10.61
C LEU A 81 -4.45 -3.73 10.07
N LEU A 82 -3.93 -4.58 9.18
CA LEU A 82 -4.62 -5.77 8.69
C LEU A 82 -4.92 -6.76 9.80
N CYS A 83 -4.07 -6.87 10.83
CA CYS A 83 -4.23 -7.83 11.92
C CYS A 83 -5.61 -7.73 12.61
N PRO A 84 -5.98 -6.61 13.25
CA PRO A 84 -7.29 -6.49 13.90
C PRO A 84 -8.45 -6.52 12.89
N VAL A 85 -8.28 -5.91 11.72
CA VAL A 85 -9.38 -5.78 10.75
C VAL A 85 -9.68 -7.12 10.08
N ALA A 86 -8.70 -7.99 9.85
CA ALA A 86 -8.87 -9.31 9.25
C ALA A 86 -8.93 -10.47 10.28
N GLY A 87 -8.66 -10.21 11.56
CA GLY A 87 -8.59 -11.24 12.59
C GLY A 87 -7.29 -12.07 12.55
N LEU A 88 -6.22 -11.49 12.01
CA LEU A 88 -4.89 -12.08 11.94
C LEU A 88 -4.02 -11.60 13.12
N ARG A 89 -2.88 -12.26 13.34
CA ARG A 89 -1.92 -11.88 14.37
C ARG A 89 -0.66 -11.30 13.72
N PRO A 90 0.04 -10.36 14.38
CA PRO A 90 1.31 -9.81 13.87
C PRO A 90 2.42 -10.85 13.68
N ARG A 91 2.31 -12.00 14.35
CA ARG A 91 3.24 -13.13 14.20
C ARG A 91 2.94 -13.98 12.97
N ASP A 92 1.75 -13.87 12.39
CA ASP A 92 1.42 -14.58 11.17
C ASP A 92 2.18 -13.94 10.01
N PRO A 93 2.73 -14.71 9.05
CA PRO A 93 3.46 -14.14 7.92
C PRO A 93 2.52 -13.47 6.90
N LEU A 94 1.24 -13.84 6.89
CA LEU A 94 0.28 -13.41 5.86
C LEU A 94 0.09 -11.89 5.76
N PRO A 95 -0.11 -11.11 6.85
CA PRO A 95 -0.26 -9.66 6.76
C PRO A 95 0.96 -8.98 6.13
N TRP A 96 2.17 -9.43 6.47
CA TRP A 96 3.43 -8.89 5.97
C TRP A 96 3.65 -9.19 4.49
N ILE A 97 3.41 -10.45 4.08
CA ILE A 97 3.51 -10.86 2.67
C ILE A 97 2.45 -10.13 1.84
N ALA A 98 1.21 -10.06 2.34
CA ALA A 98 0.12 -9.39 1.63
C ALA A 98 0.42 -7.90 1.44
N SER A 99 0.87 -7.21 2.48
CA SER A 99 1.20 -5.78 2.39
C SER A 99 2.40 -5.50 1.50
N GLY A 100 3.51 -6.23 1.66
CA GLY A 100 4.66 -6.07 0.78
C GLY A 100 4.34 -6.35 -0.69
N THR A 101 3.48 -7.35 -0.96
CA THR A 101 3.04 -7.67 -2.33
C THR A 101 2.12 -6.59 -2.88
N ALA A 102 1.14 -6.13 -2.09
CA ALA A 102 0.20 -5.09 -2.51
C ALA A 102 0.95 -3.80 -2.86
N ASN A 103 1.85 -3.35 -1.97
CA ASN A 103 2.66 -2.16 -2.16
C ASN A 103 3.57 -2.29 -3.40
N ALA A 104 4.24 -3.43 -3.59
CA ALA A 104 5.05 -3.65 -4.80
C ALA A 104 4.22 -3.58 -6.10
N VAL A 105 3.02 -4.16 -6.12
CA VAL A 105 2.10 -4.08 -7.27
C VAL A 105 1.64 -2.64 -7.50
N SER A 106 1.32 -1.90 -6.43
CA SER A 106 0.92 -0.50 -6.46
C SER A 106 2.03 0.40 -7.01
N LEU A 107 3.27 0.20 -6.58
CA LEU A 107 4.46 0.90 -7.06
C LEU A 107 4.73 0.63 -8.54
N LEU A 108 4.65 -0.64 -8.97
CA LEU A 108 4.80 -1.00 -10.37
C LEU A 108 3.71 -0.35 -11.23
N ALA A 109 2.45 -0.41 -10.79
CA ALA A 109 1.33 0.23 -11.49
C ALA A 109 1.52 1.76 -11.57
N GLY A 110 1.90 2.40 -10.47
CA GLY A 110 2.20 3.83 -10.42
C GLY A 110 3.34 4.22 -11.37
N THR A 111 4.39 3.39 -11.43
CA THR A 111 5.53 3.58 -12.34
C THR A 111 5.09 3.45 -13.80
N VAL A 112 4.35 2.40 -14.14
CA VAL A 112 3.81 2.19 -15.50
C VAL A 112 2.91 3.35 -15.92
N VAL A 113 1.98 3.75 -15.07
CA VAL A 113 1.08 4.88 -15.35
C VAL A 113 1.86 6.18 -15.48
N GLY A 114 2.87 6.41 -14.63
CA GLY A 114 3.76 7.57 -14.73
C GLY A 114 4.51 7.63 -16.06
N LEU A 115 5.06 6.49 -16.50
CA LEU A 115 5.74 6.37 -17.80
C LEU A 115 4.79 6.62 -18.97
N LEU A 116 3.56 6.09 -18.91
CA LEU A 116 2.56 6.23 -19.98
C LEU A 116 1.97 7.64 -20.07
N LEU A 117 1.82 8.32 -18.93
CA LEU A 117 1.22 9.66 -18.86
C LEU A 117 2.24 10.81 -18.97
N GLY A 118 3.52 10.48 -19.18
CA GLY A 118 4.58 11.44 -19.50
C GLY A 118 5.42 11.82 -18.29
N GLY A 119 6.62 11.26 -18.21
CA GLY A 119 7.76 11.93 -17.56
C GLY A 119 7.99 13.32 -18.15
#